data_AF-A0A1W0A0U1-F1
#
_entry.id   AF-A0A1W0A0U1-F1
#
_cell.length_a   1.000
_cell.length_b   1.000
_cell.length_c   1.000
_cell.angle_alpha   90.00
_cell.angle_beta   90.00
_cell.angle_gamma   90.00
#
_symmetry.space_group_name_H-M   'P 1'
#
loop_
_entity.id
_entity.type
_entity.pdbx_description
1 polymer ?
#
loop_
_entity_poly.entity_id
_entity_poly.type
_entity_poly.pdbx_seq_one_letter_code
_entity_poly.pdbx_strand_id
1 'polypeptide(L)'
;MAFHWNRQTNHEGLLLIEDPIYPTETSSPATGGLATMIHPSPPLRNPVVIPHNSPILAGRYLQVRCELGPATLVLHNLYAPVLPSERAAFFNALPRDFPPHYLHIASGDMNCILNRDLDSLRPSIAVISGSLDLTD
;
A
#
# COMPACT_ATOMS: atom_id res chain seq x y z
N MET A 1 -13.27 11.23 0.07
CA MET A 1 -12.93 9.82 0.33
C MET A 1 -13.65 9.25 1.55
N ALA A 2 -13.64 9.96 2.70
CA ALA A 2 -14.21 9.47 3.96
C ALA A 2 -15.71 9.05 3.90
N PHE A 3 -16.58 9.81 3.22
CA PHE A 3 -18.02 9.53 3.20
C PHE A 3 -18.40 8.16 2.62
N HIS A 4 -17.80 7.78 1.48
CA HIS A 4 -18.13 6.52 0.80
C HIS A 4 -17.51 5.31 1.52
N TRP A 5 -16.28 5.45 2.03
CA TRP A 5 -15.62 4.40 2.80
C TRP A 5 -16.35 4.09 4.11
N ASN A 6 -16.72 5.14 4.84
CA ASN A 6 -17.45 4.98 6.09
C ASN A 6 -18.79 4.28 5.86
N ARG A 7 -19.48 4.57 4.75
CA ARG A 7 -20.70 3.84 4.36
C ARG A 7 -20.43 2.37 4.04
N GLN A 8 -19.37 2.06 3.30
CA GLN A 8 -19.02 0.67 2.94
C GLN A 8 -18.59 -0.17 4.13
N THR A 9 -18.01 0.46 5.15
CA THR A 9 -17.49 -0.23 6.34
C THR A 9 -18.36 -0.06 7.57
N ASN A 10 -19.55 0.54 7.43
CA ASN A 10 -20.40 0.94 8.56
C ASN A 10 -19.63 1.70 9.66
N HIS A 11 -18.67 2.55 9.26
CA HIS A 11 -17.78 3.31 10.14
C HIS A 11 -16.78 2.49 10.97
N GLU A 12 -16.69 1.18 10.74
CA GLU A 12 -15.77 0.28 11.46
C GLU A 12 -14.44 0.06 10.71
N GLY A 13 -14.31 0.63 9.50
CA GLY A 13 -13.09 0.54 8.71
C GLY A 13 -11.97 1.40 9.29
N LEU A 14 -10.73 0.90 9.18
CA LEU A 14 -9.54 1.61 9.64
C LEU A 14 -8.86 2.33 8.48
N LEU A 15 -8.39 3.55 8.74
CA LEU A 15 -7.62 4.37 7.81
C LEU A 15 -6.29 4.72 8.48
N LEU A 16 -5.19 4.26 7.90
CA LEU A 16 -3.83 4.48 8.38
C LEU A 16 -3.07 5.27 7.32
N ILE A 17 -2.37 6.33 7.72
CA ILE A 17 -1.83 7.34 6.80
C ILE A 17 -0.33 7.50 7.03
N GLU A 18 0.41 7.63 5.95
CA GLU A 18 1.73 8.28 5.91
C GLU A 18 1.54 9.65 5.25
N ASP A 19 1.90 10.71 5.95
CA ASP A 19 1.56 12.07 5.54
C ASP A 19 2.30 12.48 4.25
N PRO A 20 1.65 13.30 3.40
CA PRO A 20 2.31 13.90 2.25
C PRO A 20 3.44 14.83 2.67
N ILE A 21 4.51 14.85 1.87
CA ILE A 21 5.53 15.89 1.95
C ILE A 21 5.15 16.98 0.96
N TYR A 22 4.83 18.17 1.48
CA TYR A 22 4.63 19.35 0.66
C TYR A 22 5.98 20.04 0.42
N PRO A 23 6.33 20.35 -0.84
CA PRO A 23 7.59 21.00 -1.15
C PRO A 23 7.58 22.42 -0.59
N THR A 24 8.64 22.78 0.14
CA THR A 24 8.84 24.15 0.62
C THR A 24 9.48 25.05 -0.44
N GLU A 25 10.21 24.44 -1.39
CA GLU A 25 10.82 25.10 -2.55
C GLU A 25 10.59 24.26 -3.81
N THR A 26 10.72 24.86 -5.00
CA THR A 26 10.42 24.20 -6.29
C THR A 26 11.24 22.93 -6.53
N SER A 27 12.45 22.83 -5.98
CA SER A 27 13.33 21.66 -6.07
C SER A 27 13.19 20.67 -4.91
N SER A 28 12.36 20.97 -3.90
CA SER A 28 12.17 20.09 -2.76
C SER A 28 11.40 18.82 -3.16
N PRO A 29 11.69 17.67 -2.53
CA PRO A 29 10.89 16.47 -2.70
C PRO A 29 9.42 16.75 -2.35
N ALA A 30 8.51 16.27 -3.19
CA ALA A 30 7.08 16.31 -2.96
C ALA A 30 6.49 14.90 -3.04
N THR A 31 5.54 14.58 -2.18
CA THR A 31 4.83 13.30 -2.19
C THR A 31 3.34 13.52 -1.88
N GLY A 32 2.48 12.68 -2.45
CA GLY A 32 1.05 12.70 -2.17
C GLY A 32 0.65 12.01 -0.87
N GLY A 33 1.61 11.43 -0.14
CA GLY A 33 1.36 10.57 1.01
C GLY A 33 0.81 9.20 0.59
N LEU A 34 0.50 8.37 1.59
CA LEU A 34 -0.09 7.06 1.41
C LEU A 34 -1.24 6.84 2.39
N ALA A 35 -2.18 6.00 1.99
CA ALA A 35 -3.21 5.49 2.88
C ALA A 35 -3.37 3.97 2.72
N THR A 36 -3.40 3.26 3.85
CA THR A 36 -3.80 1.86 3.92
C THR A 36 -5.16 1.81 4.61
N MET A 37 -6.14 1.22 3.90
CA MET A 37 -7.52 1.10 4.37
C MET A 37 -7.82 -0.37 4.64
N ILE A 38 -8.28 -0.68 5.86
CA ILE A 38 -8.57 -2.05 6.30
C ILE A 38 -10.07 -2.15 6.58
N HIS A 39 -10.75 -3.01 5.83
CA HIS A 39 -12.15 -3.35 6.08
C HIS A 39 -12.28 -4.17 7.38
N PRO A 40 -13.39 -4.09 8.13
CA PRO A 40 -13.57 -4.86 9.37
C PRO A 40 -13.76 -6.38 9.17
N SER A 41 -14.19 -6.82 7.98
CA SER A 41 -14.52 -8.23 7.71
C SER A 41 -13.34 -9.21 7.73
N PRO A 42 -12.17 -8.92 7.10
CA PRO A 42 -11.01 -9.78 7.25
C PRO A 42 -10.61 -9.96 8.73
N PRO A 43 -10.12 -11.14 9.14
CA PRO A 43 -9.77 -11.42 10.53
C PRO A 43 -8.42 -10.80 10.94
N LEU A 44 -8.17 -9.56 10.52
CA LEU A 44 -6.98 -8.79 10.88
C LEU A 44 -7.23 -8.07 12.21
N ARG A 45 -6.35 -8.30 13.19
CA ARG A 45 -6.45 -7.68 14.51
C ARG A 45 -5.25 -6.79 14.79
N ASN A 46 -5.44 -5.86 15.72
CA ASN A 46 -4.39 -5.00 16.26
C ASN A 46 -3.46 -4.37 15.20
N PRO A 47 -4.00 -3.72 14.15
CA PRO A 47 -3.16 -3.04 13.18
C PRO A 47 -2.45 -1.86 13.83
N VAL A 48 -1.13 -1.82 13.69
CA VAL A 48 -0.25 -0.80 14.25
C VAL A 48 0.68 -0.29 13.16
N VAL A 49 0.71 1.04 12.98
CA VAL A 49 1.70 1.69 12.11
C VAL A 49 3.07 1.58 12.76
N ILE A 50 4.06 1.11 12.00
CA ILE A 50 5.44 1.04 12.45
C ILE A 50 6.18 2.28 11.93
N PRO A 51 6.62 3.19 12.82
CA PRO A 51 7.29 4.42 12.42
C PRO A 51 8.69 4.12 11.85
N HIS A 52 9.17 5.00 10.97
CA HIS A 52 10.54 5.00 10.47
C HIS A 52 11.08 6.42 10.38
N ASN A 53 12.40 6.56 10.43
CA ASN A 53 13.08 7.86 10.33
C ASN A 53 13.82 8.06 8.99
N SER A 54 13.55 7.20 7.99
CA SER A 54 14.22 7.28 6.70
C SER A 54 13.66 8.42 5.83
N PRO A 55 14.47 9.44 5.48
CA PRO A 55 14.00 10.54 4.63
C PRO A 55 13.60 10.08 3.22
N ILE A 56 14.22 9.02 2.71
CA ILE A 56 13.93 8.45 1.38
C ILE A 56 12.54 7.78 1.35
N LEU A 57 12.09 7.28 2.51
CA LEU A 57 10.81 6.59 2.66
C LEU A 57 9.66 7.53 3.07
N ALA A 58 9.98 8.69 3.64
CA ALA A 58 9.01 9.65 4.13
C ALA A 58 8.01 10.05 3.04
N GLY A 59 6.72 9.99 3.37
CA GLY A 59 5.64 10.27 2.43
C GLY A 59 5.50 9.25 1.29
N ARG A 60 6.21 8.11 1.35
CA ARG A 60 6.31 7.10 0.27
C ARG A 60 6.26 5.66 0.76
N TYR A 61 6.25 5.42 2.07
CA TYR A 61 6.17 4.08 2.62
C TYR A 61 5.32 4.09 3.89
N LEU A 62 4.38 3.15 3.97
CA LEU A 62 3.58 2.91 5.15
C LEU A 62 3.66 1.43 5.52
N GLN A 63 4.21 1.15 6.69
CA GLN A 63 4.27 -0.19 7.26
C GLN A 63 3.19 -0.35 8.33
N VAL A 64 2.35 -1.36 8.18
CA VAL A 64 1.34 -1.72 9.18
C VAL A 64 1.58 -3.16 9.60
N ARG A 65 1.76 -3.40 10.89
CA ARG A 65 1.79 -4.74 11.47
C ARG A 65 0.42 -5.08 12.04
N CYS A 66 -0.11 -6.25 11.72
CA CYS A 66 -1.35 -6.78 12.27
C CYS A 66 -1.24 -8.28 12.58
N GLU A 67 -2.21 -8.80 13.31
CA GLU A 67 -2.35 -10.23 13.61
C GLU A 67 -3.36 -10.86 12.65
N LEU A 68 -3.02 -12.05 12.13
CA LEU A 68 -3.88 -12.90 11.32
C LEU A 68 -3.91 -14.30 11.95
N GLY A 69 -4.87 -14.52 12.86
CA GLY A 69 -4.89 -15.73 13.69
C GLY A 69 -3.60 -15.84 14.52
N PRO A 70 -2.85 -16.96 14.44
CA PRO A 70 -1.56 -17.10 15.14
C PRO A 70 -0.39 -16.43 14.39
N ALA A 71 -0.59 -15.96 13.15
CA ALA A 71 0.47 -15.36 12.35
C ALA A 71 0.52 -13.85 12.55
N THR A 72 1.72 -13.28 12.43
CA THR A 72 1.89 -11.83 12.26
C THR A 72 1.97 -11.50 10.78
N LEU A 73 1.18 -10.53 10.34
CA LEU A 73 1.17 -10.01 8.97
C LEU A 73 1.74 -8.60 8.96
N VAL A 74 2.62 -8.31 8.01
CA VAL A 74 3.15 -6.97 7.74
C VAL A 74 2.64 -6.53 6.38
N LEU A 75 1.86 -5.45 6.37
CA LEU A 75 1.41 -4.77 5.17
C LEU A 75 2.41 -3.66 4.85
N HIS A 76 2.95 -3.70 3.64
CA HIS A 76 3.84 -2.69 3.09
C HIS A 76 3.10 -1.98 1.97
N ASN A 77 2.74 -0.72 2.17
CA ASN A 77 2.19 0.12 1.11
C ASN A 77 3.29 1.07 0.62
N LEU A 78 3.58 1.00 -0.67
CA LEU A 78 4.72 1.67 -1.30
C LEU A 78 4.24 2.69 -2.33
N TYR A 79 4.91 3.84 -2.37
CA TYR A 79 4.87 4.78 -3.48
C TYR A 79 6.29 5.09 -3.96
N ALA A 80 6.82 4.15 -4.74
CA ALA A 80 8.19 4.19 -5.21
C ALA A 80 8.42 5.38 -6.18
N PRO A 81 9.65 5.91 -6.25
CA PRO A 81 9.98 6.99 -7.17
C PRO A 81 9.70 6.66 -8.64
N VAL A 82 9.20 7.64 -9.39
CA VAL A 82 9.00 7.52 -10.85
C VAL A 82 10.34 7.49 -11.59
N LEU A 83 11.32 8.26 -11.10
CA LEU A 83 12.65 8.34 -11.72
C LEU A 83 13.41 7.02 -11.51
N PRO A 84 13.82 6.32 -12.59
CA PRO A 84 14.51 5.05 -12.49
C PRO A 84 15.78 5.07 -11.63
N SER A 85 16.51 6.20 -11.65
CA SER A 85 17.74 6.42 -10.90
C SER A 85 17.55 6.43 -9.38
N GLU A 86 16.36 6.76 -8.89
CA GLU A 86 16.06 6.91 -7.46
C GLU A 86 15.50 5.61 -6.85
N ARG A 87 14.85 4.77 -7.66
CA ARG A 87 14.19 3.53 -7.20
C ARG A 87 15.14 2.57 -6.48
N ALA A 88 16.36 2.40 -6.97
CA ALA A 88 17.32 1.47 -6.35
C ALA A 88 17.64 1.86 -4.90
N ALA A 89 17.88 3.15 -4.65
CA ALA A 89 18.10 3.66 -3.31
C ALA A 89 16.85 3.51 -2.42
N PHE A 90 15.66 3.79 -2.97
CA PHE A 90 14.38 3.61 -2.29
C PHE A 90 14.15 2.15 -1.85
N PHE A 91 14.25 1.17 -2.75
CA PHE A 91 14.06 -0.25 -2.42
C PHE A 91 15.15 -0.79 -1.48
N ASN A 92 16.34 -0.20 -1.50
CA ASN A 92 17.41 -0.53 -0.55
C ASN A 92 17.17 0.03 0.85
N ALA A 93 16.42 1.11 0.98
CA ALA A 93 16.09 1.69 2.27
C ALA A 93 14.95 0.95 2.99
N LEU A 94 14.19 0.09 2.30
CA LEU A 94 13.10 -0.66 2.92
C LEU A 94 13.61 -1.57 4.05
N PRO A 95 12.87 -1.66 5.17
CA PRO A 95 13.23 -2.54 6.26
C PRO A 95 13.24 -4.00 5.78
N ARG A 96 14.19 -4.79 6.29
CA ARG A 96 14.38 -6.21 5.94
C ARG A 96 14.58 -7.11 7.16
N ASP A 97 14.77 -6.51 8.33
CA ASP A 97 14.96 -7.23 9.59
C ASP A 97 13.61 -7.58 10.19
N PHE A 98 13.10 -8.75 9.80
CA PHE A 98 11.83 -9.30 10.27
C PHE A 98 12.03 -10.74 10.75
N PRO A 99 11.26 -11.18 11.77
CA PRO A 99 11.23 -12.60 12.14
C PRO A 99 10.80 -13.46 10.93
N PRO A 100 11.42 -14.63 10.73
CA PRO A 100 11.27 -15.41 9.49
C PRO A 100 9.87 -15.99 9.26
N HIS A 101 9.00 -16.00 10.28
CA HIS A 101 7.64 -16.53 10.22
C HIS A 101 6.59 -15.43 10.00
N TYR A 102 6.99 -14.17 9.86
CA TYR A 102 6.07 -13.10 9.52
C TYR A 102 5.60 -13.26 8.08
N LEU A 103 4.31 -13.07 7.86
CA LEU A 103 3.74 -12.97 6.53
C LEU A 103 3.86 -11.53 6.05
N HIS A 104 4.11 -11.34 4.75
CA HIS A 104 4.30 -10.02 4.16
C HIS A 104 3.40 -9.85 2.95
N ILE A 105 2.71 -8.71 2.88
CA ILE A 105 2.06 -8.24 1.66
C ILE A 105 2.71 -6.92 1.28
N ALA A 106 3.40 -6.91 0.14
CA ALA A 106 3.91 -5.68 -0.46
C ALA A 106 3.01 -5.24 -1.61
N SER A 107 2.50 -4.03 -1.51
CA SER A 107 1.53 -3.44 -2.45
C SER A 107 1.82 -1.96 -2.68
N GLY A 108 0.98 -1.33 -3.48
CA GLY A 108 1.11 0.08 -3.87
C GLY A 108 1.70 0.25 -5.26
N ASP A 109 2.21 1.44 -5.55
CA ASP A 109 2.81 1.78 -6.83
C ASP A 109 4.33 1.65 -6.75
N MET A 110 4.83 0.53 -7.28
CA MET A 110 6.27 0.24 -7.33
C MET A 110 6.98 1.00 -8.45
N ASN A 111 6.23 1.69 -9.32
CA ASN A 111 6.73 2.39 -10.50
C ASN A 111 7.71 1.55 -11.33
N CYS A 112 7.62 0.21 -11.28
CA CYS A 112 8.54 -0.71 -11.94
C CYS A 112 7.86 -1.43 -13.09
N ILE A 113 8.59 -1.56 -14.20
CA ILE A 113 8.23 -2.46 -15.29
C ILE A 113 8.85 -3.81 -14.92
N LEU A 114 8.01 -4.78 -14.57
CA LEU A 114 8.45 -6.14 -14.23
C LEU A 114 8.63 -6.96 -15.51
N ASN A 115 7.72 -6.78 -16.46
CA ASN A 115 7.80 -7.39 -17.76
C ASN A 115 7.26 -6.40 -18.79
N ARG A 116 8.15 -5.88 -19.63
CA ARG A 116 7.79 -4.85 -20.62
C ARG A 116 6.61 -5.27 -21.50
N ASP A 117 6.62 -6.52 -21.96
CA ASP A 117 5.61 -6.98 -22.90
C ASP A 117 4.26 -7.07 -22.19
N LEU A 118 4.20 -7.73 -21.02
CA LEU A 118 2.97 -7.86 -20.22
C LEU A 118 2.45 -6.51 -19.70
N ASP A 119 3.34 -5.64 -19.21
CA ASP A 119 2.97 -4.34 -18.64
C ASP A 119 2.55 -3.34 -19.73
N SER A 120 2.94 -3.58 -20.99
CA SER A 120 2.51 -2.80 -22.15
C SER A 120 1.23 -3.33 -22.80
N LEU A 121 0.78 -4.54 -22.43
CA LEU A 121 -0.50 -5.07 -22.90
C LEU A 121 -1.62 -4.17 -22.41
N ARG A 122 -2.37 -3.62 -23.36
CA ARG A 122 -3.67 -3.04 -23.05
C ARG A 122 -4.64 -4.19 -22.94
N PRO A 123 -5.26 -4.44 -21.77
CA PRO A 123 -6.32 -5.43 -21.69
C PRO A 123 -7.37 -5.02 -22.71
N SER A 124 -7.61 -5.85 -23.75
CA SER A 124 -8.81 -5.73 -24.54
C SER A 124 -9.97 -5.85 -23.55
N ILE A 125 -10.92 -4.90 -23.57
CA ILE A 125 -12.08 -4.87 -22.68
C ILE A 125 -12.72 -6.26 -22.67
N ALA A 126 -12.41 -7.07 -21.65
CA ALA A 126 -13.17 -8.25 -21.36
C ALA A 126 -14.49 -7.72 -20.82
N VAL A 127 -15.57 -7.94 -21.56
CA VAL A 127 -16.91 -7.69 -21.06
C VAL A 127 -17.07 -8.57 -19.82
N ILE A 128 -16.96 -7.96 -18.65
CA ILE A 128 -17.34 -8.60 -17.39
C ILE A 128 -18.86 -8.65 -17.42
N SER A 129 -19.42 -9.70 -18.01
CA SER A 129 -20.77 -10.12 -17.67
C SER A 129 -20.67 -10.71 -16.27
N GLY A 130 -21.01 -9.92 -15.25
CA GLY A 130 -21.22 -10.48 -13.92
C GLY A 130 -22.33 -11.51 -14.02
N SER A 131 -22.00 -12.78 -13.90
CA SER A 131 -23.01 -13.80 -13.63
C SER A 131 -23.62 -13.46 -12.27
N LEU A 132 -24.83 -12.92 -12.29
CA LEU A 132 -25.75 -13.07 -11.17
C LEU A 132 -25.99 -14.57 -11.04
N ASP A 133 -25.41 -15.20 -10.03
CA ASP A 133 -25.89 -16.50 -9.55
C ASP A 133 -25.62 -16.60 -8.05
N LEU A 134 -26.52 -16.00 -7.27
CA LEU A 134 -26.94 -16.51 -5.97
C LEU A 134 -28.39 -16.07 -5.74
N THR A 135 -29.31 -16.79 -6.35
CA THR A 135 -30.69 -16.97 -5.87
C THR A 135 -30.85 -18.44 -5.50
N ASP A 136 -30.65 -18.74 -4.22
CA ASP A 136 -31.66 -19.33 -3.30
C ASP A 136 -30.95 -19.86 -2.03
#